data_AF-A0A6C0J2G8-F1
#
_entry.id   AF-A0A6C0J2G8-F1
#
_cell.length_a   1.000
_cell.length_b   1.000
_cell.length_c   1.000
_cell.angle_alpha   90.00
_cell.angle_beta   90.00
_cell.angle_gamma   90.00
#
_symmetry.space_group_name_H-M   'P 1'
#
loop_
_entity.id
_entity.type
_entity.pdbx_description
1 polymer ?
#
loop_
_entity_poly.entity_id
_entity_poly.type
_entity_poly.pdbx_seq_one_letter_code
_entity_poly.pdbx_strand_id
1 'polypeptide(L)'
;MSKTTNFIELFTKTVDVSKNDYTIKELNAIVKDVYMETYKVKKSRKTKVSEDGIIKSTKPLSPYNIFMKDRMAELKRDHPEMNGKEKFKIIAEEWNAQKAK
;
A
#
# COMPACT_ATOMS: atom_id res chain seq x y z
N MET A 1 32.31 -3.64 9.91
CA MET A 1 31.20 -4.35 10.60
C MET A 1 30.66 -5.42 9.68
N SER A 2 30.58 -6.68 10.13
CA SER A 2 29.93 -7.75 9.36
C SER A 2 28.43 -7.47 9.23
N LYS A 3 27.80 -7.96 8.15
CA LYS A 3 26.34 -7.86 7.95
C LYS A 3 25.58 -8.48 9.12
N THR A 4 26.06 -9.60 9.64
CA THR A 4 25.47 -10.28 10.81
C THR A 4 25.57 -9.42 12.07
N THR A 5 26.71 -8.76 12.30
CA THR A 5 26.91 -7.88 13.45
C THR A 5 25.97 -6.67 13.41
N ASN A 6 25.84 -6.04 12.24
CA ASN A 6 24.92 -4.92 12.02
C ASN A 6 23.46 -5.34 12.23
N PHE A 7 23.08 -6.53 11.75
CA PHE A 7 21.73 -7.07 11.93
C PHE A 7 21.38 -7.25 13.40
N ILE A 8 22.26 -7.86 14.18
CA ILE A 8 22.04 -8.11 15.61
C ILE A 8 21.94 -6.78 16.36
N GLU A 9 22.84 -5.84 16.10
CA GLU A 9 22.84 -4.52 16.75
C GLU A 9 21.53 -3.77 16.47
N LEU A 10 21.12 -3.69 15.20
CA LEU A 10 19.87 -3.05 14.82
C LEU A 10 18.66 -3.76 15.42
N PHE A 11 18.64 -5.10 15.41
CA PHE A 11 17.56 -5.88 16.02
C PHE A 11 17.42 -5.59 17.51
N THR A 12 18.52 -5.66 18.27
CA THR A 12 18.53 -5.39 19.72
C THR A 12 18.11 -3.97 20.06
N LYS A 13 18.37 -3.00 19.18
CA LYS A 13 17.89 -1.62 19.34
C LYS A 13 16.38 -1.48 19.07
N THR A 14 15.83 -2.31 18.19
CA THR A 14 14.41 -2.25 17.79
C THR A 14 13.48 -3.06 18.68
N VAL A 15 13.97 -4.12 19.31
CA VAL A 15 13.16 -4.95 20.21
C VAL A 15 13.14 -4.30 21.59
N ASP A 16 11.94 -3.98 22.07
CA ASP A 16 11.74 -3.64 23.48
C ASP A 16 11.77 -4.92 24.32
N VAL A 17 12.84 -5.09 25.08
CA VAL A 17 13.07 -6.24 25.97
C VAL A 17 12.11 -6.22 27.18
N SER A 18 11.44 -5.09 27.44
CA SER A 18 10.44 -4.95 28.51
C SER A 18 9.08 -5.55 28.13
N LYS A 19 8.82 -5.73 26.83
CA LYS A 19 7.60 -6.33 26.33
C LYS A 19 7.79 -7.85 26.25
N ASN A 20 7.29 -8.57 27.26
CA ASN A 20 7.44 -10.02 27.34
C ASN A 20 6.61 -10.80 26.31
N ASP A 21 5.52 -10.21 25.78
CA ASP A 21 4.57 -10.91 24.91
C ASP A 21 4.54 -10.31 23.50
N TYR A 22 5.54 -10.67 22.69
CA TYR A 22 5.45 -10.45 21.24
C TYR A 22 4.64 -11.56 20.60
N THR A 23 3.62 -11.18 19.82
CA THR A 23 3.01 -12.14 18.91
C THR A 23 4.01 -12.50 17.81
N ILE A 24 3.93 -13.73 17.30
CA ILE A 24 4.74 -14.21 16.16
C ILE A 24 4.66 -13.24 14.97
N LYS A 25 3.50 -12.60 14.78
CA LYS A 25 3.27 -11.63 13.70
C LYS A 25 4.10 -10.36 13.89
N GLU A 26 4.13 -9.82 15.11
CA GLU A 26 4.92 -8.63 15.44
C GLU A 26 6.42 -8.93 15.35
N LEU A 27 6.86 -10.07 15.88
CA LEU A 27 8.26 -10.48 15.80
C LEU A 27 8.73 -10.64 14.35
N ASN A 28 7.95 -11.33 13.52
CA ASN A 28 8.26 -11.47 12.09
C ASN A 28 8.29 -10.13 11.36
N ALA A 29 7.45 -9.17 11.75
CA ALA A 29 7.48 -7.83 11.17
C ALA A 29 8.79 -7.10 11.52
N ILE A 30 9.20 -7.15 12.79
CA ILE A 30 10.45 -6.52 13.27
C ILE A 30 11.66 -7.14 12.58
N VAL A 31 11.78 -8.47 12.58
CA VAL A 31 12.87 -9.19 11.91
C VAL A 31 12.94 -8.83 10.42
N LYS A 32 11.79 -8.75 9.76
CA LYS A 32 11.71 -8.37 8.35
C LYS A 32 12.16 -6.93 8.11
N ASP A 33 11.76 -6.00 8.97
CA ASP A 33 12.15 -4.60 8.83
C ASP A 33 13.66 -4.41 9.05
N VAL A 34 14.24 -5.07 10.07
CA VAL A 34 15.69 -5.07 10.34
C VAL A 34 16.48 -5.69 9.18
N TYR A 35 15.97 -6.78 8.59
CA TYR A 35 16.58 -7.39 7.40
C TYR A 35 16.58 -6.43 6.21
N MET A 36 15.45 -5.77 5.96
CA MET A 36 15.35 -4.83 4.83
C MET A 36 16.31 -3.64 5.01
N GLU A 37 16.45 -3.15 6.24
CA GLU A 37 17.36 -2.03 6.56
C GLU A 37 18.83 -2.43 6.41
N THR A 38 19.24 -3.56 6.99
CA THR A 38 20.63 -4.04 6.93
C THR A 38 21.11 -4.36 5.52
N TYR A 39 20.22 -4.86 4.66
CA TYR A 39 20.54 -5.20 3.27
C TYR A 39 20.10 -4.12 2.27
N LYS A 40 19.57 -2.98 2.72
CA LYS A 40 19.02 -1.89 1.89
C LYS A 40 18.05 -2.37 0.81
N VAL A 41 17.28 -3.41 1.12
CA VAL A 41 16.31 -3.98 0.19
C VAL A 41 15.09 -3.07 0.18
N LYS A 42 14.78 -2.47 -0.97
CA LYS A 42 13.59 -1.63 -1.12
C LYS A 42 12.35 -2.48 -0.83
N LYS A 43 11.46 -2.00 0.05
CA LYS A 43 10.12 -2.59 0.22
C LYS A 43 9.46 -2.64 -1.16
N SER A 44 9.33 -3.82 -1.74
CA SER A 44 8.55 -3.99 -2.95
C SER A 44 7.11 -3.60 -2.62
N ARG A 45 6.53 -2.68 -3.39
CA ARG A 45 5.08 -2.53 -3.41
C ARG A 45 4.55 -3.92 -3.73
N LYS A 46 3.77 -4.51 -2.82
CA LYS A 46 3.24 -5.86 -2.99
C LYS A 46 2.42 -5.91 -4.28
N THR A 47 3.05 -6.25 -5.40
CA THR A 47 2.36 -6.80 -6.55
C THR A 47 1.84 -8.14 -6.06
N LYS A 48 0.52 -8.37 -6.14
CA LYS A 48 -0.06 -9.66 -5.77
C LYS A 48 0.45 -10.70 -6.78
N VAL A 49 1.57 -11.33 -6.47
CA VAL A 49 2.09 -12.49 -7.20
C VAL A 49 1.21 -13.68 -6.81
N SER A 50 0.71 -14.42 -7.79
CA SER A 50 0.04 -15.70 -7.53
C SER A 50 1.05 -16.75 -7.06
N GLU A 51 0.59 -17.82 -6.43
CA GLU A 51 1.41 -18.92 -5.89
C GLU A 51 2.38 -19.51 -6.94
N ASP A 52 2.02 -19.44 -8.22
CA ASP A 52 2.81 -19.94 -9.37
C ASP A 52 3.91 -18.99 -9.88
N GLY A 53 4.26 -17.92 -9.16
CA GLY A 53 5.34 -17.00 -9.56
C GLY A 53 5.03 -16.11 -10.78
N ILE A 54 3.84 -16.24 -11.38
CA ILE A 54 3.38 -15.37 -12.46
C ILE A 54 3.04 -14.01 -11.87
N ILE A 55 3.71 -12.96 -12.38
CA ILE A 55 3.29 -11.57 -12.14
C ILE A 55 1.90 -11.45 -12.78
N LYS A 56 0.85 -11.47 -11.94
CA LYS A 56 -0.52 -11.26 -12.42
C LYS A 56 -0.55 -9.91 -13.10
N SER A 57 -0.58 -9.90 -14.44
CA SER A 57 -0.65 -8.66 -15.19
C SER A 57 -1.86 -7.90 -14.65
N THR A 58 -1.64 -6.65 -14.25
CA THR A 58 -2.72 -5.83 -13.73
C THR A 58 -3.75 -5.72 -14.84
N LYS A 59 -4.92 -6.32 -14.63
CA LYS A 59 -6.01 -6.25 -15.62
C LYS A 59 -6.20 -4.79 -16.04
N PRO A 60 -6.44 -4.52 -17.33
CA PRO A 60 -6.79 -3.16 -17.76
C PRO A 60 -7.97 -2.67 -16.91
N LEU A 61 -7.92 -1.40 -16.51
CA LEU A 61 -9.00 -0.82 -15.71
C LEU A 61 -10.31 -0.88 -16.50
N SER A 62 -11.40 -1.25 -15.83
CA SER A 62 -12.75 -1.13 -16.39
C SER A 62 -13.02 0.33 -16.81
N PRO A 63 -13.82 0.58 -17.86
CA PRO A 63 -14.21 1.94 -18.28
C PRO A 63 -14.70 2.82 -17.13
N TYR A 64 -15.48 2.24 -16.20
CA TYR A 64 -15.93 2.95 -14.99
C TYR A 64 -14.76 3.40 -14.09
N ASN A 65 -13.75 2.54 -13.91
CA ASN A 65 -12.60 2.85 -13.07
C ASN A 65 -11.68 3.90 -13.72
N ILE A 66 -11.61 3.93 -15.06
CA ILE A 66 -10.92 4.98 -15.80
C ILE A 66 -11.65 6.30 -15.57
N PHE A 67 -12.96 6.33 -15.85
CA PHE A 67 -13.82 7.50 -15.64
C PHE A 67 -13.72 8.04 -14.20
N MET A 68 -13.83 7.15 -13.21
CA MET A 68 -13.75 7.51 -11.79
C MET A 68 -12.41 8.15 -11.43
N LYS A 69 -11.30 7.62 -11.98
CA LYS A 69 -9.96 8.16 -11.73
C LYS A 69 -9.81 9.57 -12.29
N ASP A 70 -10.28 9.78 -13.52
CA ASP A 70 -10.14 11.05 -14.21
C ASP A 70 -10.99 12.13 -13.54
N ARG A 71 -12.27 11.87 -13.27
CA ARG A 71 -13.16 12.82 -12.57
C ARG A 71 -12.73 13.09 -11.13
N MET A 72 -12.21 12.09 -10.42
CA MET A 72 -11.71 12.32 -9.06
C MET A 72 -10.46 13.20 -9.04
N ALA A 73 -9.63 13.15 -10.09
CA ALA A 73 -8.48 14.05 -10.23
C ALA A 73 -8.94 15.49 -10.48
N GLU A 74 -9.95 15.68 -11.34
CA GLU A 74 -10.58 16.99 -11.60
C GLU A 74 -11.22 17.57 -10.32
N LEU A 75 -12.08 16.81 -9.63
CA LEU A 75 -12.73 17.30 -8.40
C LEU A 75 -11.75 17.58 -7.27
N LYS A 76 -10.61 16.90 -7.21
CA LYS A 76 -9.56 17.24 -6.25
C LYS A 76 -8.86 18.56 -6.57
N ARG A 77 -8.71 18.88 -7.86
CA ARG A 77 -8.12 20.14 -8.30
C ARG A 77 -9.09 21.30 -8.11
N ASP A 78 -10.35 21.09 -8.48
CA ASP A 78 -11.33 22.17 -8.56
C ASP A 78 -12.04 22.40 -7.21
N HIS A 79 -12.17 21.36 -6.38
CA HIS A 79 -12.75 21.44 -5.04
C HIS A 79 -11.86 20.79 -3.98
N PRO A 80 -10.64 21.29 -3.71
CA PRO A 80 -9.72 20.66 -2.77
C PRO A 80 -10.29 20.53 -1.35
N GLU A 81 -11.17 21.45 -0.94
CA GLU A 81 -11.84 21.51 0.36
C GLU A 81 -12.97 20.48 0.56
N MET A 82 -13.57 19.98 -0.52
CA MET A 82 -14.72 19.08 -0.45
C MET A 82 -14.32 17.68 0.01
N ASN A 83 -15.16 17.05 0.84
CA ASN A 83 -14.88 15.74 1.40
C ASN A 83 -14.81 14.67 0.29
N GLY A 84 -13.89 13.72 0.41
CA GLY A 84 -13.71 12.65 -0.58
C GLY A 84 -15.00 11.86 -0.84
N LYS A 85 -15.83 11.66 0.19
CA LYS A 85 -17.13 10.98 0.06
C LYS A 85 -18.10 11.73 -0.87
N GLU A 86 -18.15 13.04 -0.76
CA GLU A 86 -19.05 13.88 -1.57
C GLU A 86 -18.62 13.86 -3.03
N LYS A 87 -17.31 13.97 -3.28
CA LYS A 87 -16.72 13.82 -4.62
C LYS A 87 -17.10 12.48 -5.25
N PHE A 88 -16.96 11.37 -4.51
CA PHE A 88 -17.35 10.04 -5.01
C PHE A 88 -18.84 9.94 -5.36
N LYS A 89 -19.70 10.56 -4.56
CA LYS A 89 -21.15 10.57 -4.82
C LYS A 89 -21.47 11.28 -6.13
N ILE A 90 -20.89 12.47 -6.34
CA ILE A 90 -21.07 13.27 -7.57
C ILE A 90 -20.62 12.47 -8.81
N ILE A 91 -19.44 11.84 -8.75
CA ILE A 91 -18.92 11.06 -9.89
C ILE A 91 -19.80 9.84 -10.19
N ALA A 92 -20.33 9.18 -9.15
CA ALA A 92 -21.23 8.04 -9.33
C ALA A 92 -22.56 8.45 -9.99
N GLU A 93 -23.11 9.59 -9.58
CA GLU A 93 -24.31 10.18 -10.19
C GLU A 93 -24.04 10.55 -11.67
N GLU A 94 -22.91 11.18 -11.97
CA GLU A 94 -22.52 11.56 -13.33
C GLU A 94 -22.34 10.34 -14.26
N TRP A 95 -21.77 9.25 -13.73
CA TRP A 95 -21.63 8.00 -14.48
C TRP A 95 -22.98 7.35 -14.80
N ASN A 96 -23.91 7.36 -13.85
CA ASN A 96 -25.25 6.82 -14.07
C ASN A 96 -26.04 7.67 -15.07
N ALA A 97 -25.89 9.00 -15.02
CA ALA A 97 -26.50 9.91 -16.00
C ALA A 97 -25.97 9.66 -17.42
N GLN A 98 -24.68 9.40 -17.58
CA GLN A 98 -24.08 9.04 -18.87
C GLN A 98 -24.59 7.69 -19.42
N LYS A 99 -24.92 6.73 -18.55
CA LYS A 99 -25.50 5.44 -18.97
C LYS A 99 -26.96 5.52 -19.38
N ALA A 100 -27.69 6.51 -18.87
CA ALA A 100 -29.12 6.70 -19.14
C ALA A 100 -29.39 7.51 -20.42
N LYS A 101 -28.32 7.95 -21.11
CA LYS A 101 -28.36 8.73 -22.34
C LYS A 101 -27.95 7.86 -23.52
#